data_AF-A0A836QSJ2-F1
#
_entry.id   AF-A0A836QSJ2-F1
#
_cell.length_a   1.000
_cell.length_b   1.000
_cell.length_c   1.000
_cell.angle_alpha   90.00
_cell.angle_beta   90.00
_cell.angle_gamma   90.00
#
_symmetry.space_group_name_H-M   'P 1'
#
loop_
_entity.id
_entity.type
_entity.pdbx_description
1 polymer ?
#
loop_
_entity_poly.entity_id
_entity_poly.type
_entity_poly.pdbx_seq_one_letter_code
_entity_poly.pdbx_strand_id
1 'polypeptide(L)' 'MDKFRFIPRLIMLAYIYAFYQSVTWFMQLPDPTNSQAMFISTIVGAGAAFFGLYVGKPGATIPKNKK' A
#
# COMPACT_ATOMS: atom_id res chain seq x y z
N MET A 1 -16.94 -12.50 -17.61
CA MET A 1 -15.94 -12.31 -16.54
C MET A 1 -14.81 -11.47 -17.10
N ASP A 2 -14.74 -10.20 -16.70
CA ASP A 2 -13.73 -9.26 -17.16
C ASP A 2 -12.33 -9.74 -16.77
N LYS A 3 -11.66 -10.42 -17.70
CA LYS A 3 -10.36 -11.10 -17.53
C LYS A 3 -9.26 -10.18 -16.98
N PHE A 4 -9.44 -8.87 -17.11
CA PHE A 4 -8.51 -7.83 -16.66
C PHE A 4 -8.72 -7.35 -15.22
N ARG A 5 -9.80 -7.70 -14.53
CA ARG A 5 -10.05 -7.29 -13.12
C ARG A 5 -9.38 -8.19 -12.08
N PHE A 6 -8.80 -9.32 -12.52
CA PHE A 6 -8.12 -10.27 -11.65
C PHE A 6 -6.69 -9.83 -11.30
N ILE A 7 -5.98 -9.23 -12.26
CA ILE A 7 -4.60 -8.77 -12.09
C ILE A 7 -4.48 -7.75 -10.93
N PRO A 8 -5.32 -6.69 -10.85
CA PRO A 8 -5.26 -5.75 -9.74
C PRO A 8 -5.51 -6.39 -8.38
N ARG A 9 -6.37 -7.42 -8.32
CA ARG A 9 -6.69 -8.14 -7.08
C ARG A 9 -5.52 -9.02 -6.62
N LEU A 10 -4.86 -9.70 -7.55
CA LEU A 10 -3.65 -10.47 -7.24
C LEU A 10 -2.53 -9.57 -6.74
N ILE A 11 -2.35 -8.39 -7.35
CA ILE A 11 -1.35 -7.41 -6.90
C ILE A 11 -1.66 -6.93 -5.48
N MET A 12 -2.93 -6.66 -5.16
CA MET A 12 -3.36 -6.33 -3.79
C MET A 12 -3.06 -7.43 -2.79
N LEU A 13 -3.33 -8.70 -3.13
CA LEU A 13 -3.00 -9.83 -2.26
C LEU A 13 -1.49 -9.99 -2.05
N ALA A 14 -0.70 -9.87 -3.12
CA ALA A 14 0.76 -9.90 -3.04
C ALA A 14 1.30 -8.75 -2.19
N TYR A 15 0.71 -7.55 -2.30
CA TYR A 15 1.07 -6.40 -1.47
C TYR A 15 0.77 -6.65 0.01
N ILE A 16 -0.41 -7.18 0.35
CA ILE A 16 -0.77 -7.52 1.75
C ILE A 16 0.22 -8.54 2.32
N TYR A 17 0.57 -9.57 1.54
CA TYR A 17 1.53 -10.58 1.95
C TYR A 17 2.92 -9.98 2.19
N ALA A 18 3.43 -9.18 1.25
CA ALA A 18 4.71 -8.50 1.38
C ALA A 18 4.74 -7.55 2.60
N PHE A 19 3.66 -6.78 2.81
CA PHE A 19 3.51 -5.89 3.95
C PHE A 19 3.57 -6.66 5.28
N TYR A 20 2.81 -7.74 5.40
CA TYR A 20 2.81 -8.57 6.61
C TYR A 20 4.21 -9.14 6.91
N GLN A 21 4.90 -9.66 5.88
CA GLN A 21 6.25 -10.19 6.03
C GLN A 21 7.25 -9.11 6.45
N SER A 22 7.23 -7.93 5.81
CA SER A 22 8.14 -6.83 6.14
C SER A 22 7.92 -6.31 7.56
N VAL A 23 6.67 -6.15 8.00
CA VAL A 23 6.36 -5.73 9.37
C VAL A 23 6.78 -6.80 10.38
N THR A 24 6.48 -8.07 10.12
CA THR A 24 6.85 -9.18 11.01
C THR A 24 8.36 -9.28 11.17
N TRP A 25 9.11 -9.17 10.07
CA TRP A 25 10.57 -9.10 10.10
C TRP A 25 11.07 -7.91 10.92
N PHE A 26 10.53 -6.71 10.70
CA PHE A 26 10.95 -5.51 11.42
C PHE A 26 10.74 -5.63 12.93
N MET A 27 9.61 -6.22 13.35
CA MET A 27 9.28 -6.44 14.76
C MET A 27 10.16 -7.51 15.44
N GLN A 28 10.85 -8.35 14.66
CA GLN A 28 11.76 -9.38 15.17
C GLN A 28 13.21 -8.88 15.30
N LEU A 29 13.51 -7.66 14.84
CA LEU A 29 14.85 -7.12 14.93
C LEU A 29 15.19 -6.76 16.39
N PRO A 30 16.33 -7.21 16.93
CA PRO A 30 16.73 -6.90 18.30
C PRO A 30 17.15 -5.44 18.49
N ASP A 31 17.67 -4.80 17.44
CA ASP A 31 18.06 -3.39 17.43
C ASP A 31 17.65 -2.75 16.07
N PRO A 32 16.39 -2.29 15.95
CA PRO A 32 15.88 -1.75 14.69
C PRO A 32 16.49 -0.37 14.39
N THR A 33 17.00 -0.21 13.18
CA THR A 33 17.62 1.05 12.73
C THR A 33 16.62 1.99 12.03
N ASN A 34 16.94 3.28 12.00
CA ASN A 34 16.12 4.29 11.32
C ASN A 34 15.92 4.01 9.81
N SER A 35 16.91 3.42 9.14
CA SER A 35 16.80 3.04 7.72
C SER A 35 15.78 1.93 7.52
N GLN A 36 15.73 0.94 8.42
CA GLN A 36 14.75 -0.15 8.38
C GLN A 36 13.34 0.37 8.70
N ALA A 37 13.21 1.31 9.64
CA ALA A 37 11.93 1.97 9.91
C ALA A 37 11.41 2.76 8.69
N MET A 38 12.31 3.46 7.98
CA MET A 38 11.99 4.17 6.74
C MET A 38 11.58 3.23 5.60
N PHE A 39 12.17 2.04 5.53
CA PHE A 39 11.74 1.00 4.58
C PHE A 39 10.27 0.59 4.85
N ILE A 40 9.91 0.30 6.09
CA ILE A 40 8.52 -0.04 6.46
C ILE A 40 7.57 1.14 6.17
N SER A 41 7.96 2.37 6.51
CA SER A 41 7.19 3.58 6.23
C SER A 41 6.90 3.77 4.73
N THR A 42 7.89 3.49 3.88
CA THR A 42 7.76 3.58 2.42
C THR A 42 6.75 2.56 1.89
N ILE A 43 6.77 1.33 2.42
CA ILE A 43 5.78 0.30 2.07
C ILE A 43 4.38 0.78 2.48
N VAL A 44 4.18 1.25 3.71
CA VAL A 44 2.89 1.77 4.20
C VAL A 44 2.37 2.90 3.30
N GLY A 45 3.24 3.85 2.95
CA GLY A 45 2.90 4.98 2.08
C GLY A 45 2.44 4.53 0.69
N ALA A 46 3.09 3.53 0.10
CA ALA A 46 2.66 2.94 -1.16
C ALA A 46 1.27 2.28 -1.04
N GLY A 47 0.99 1.59 0.06
CA GLY A 47 -0.33 1.00 0.32
C GLY A 47 -1.46 2.02 0.38
N ALA A 48 -1.23 3.17 1.01
CA ALA A 48 -2.21 4.26 1.06
C ALA A 48 -2.54 4.80 -0.34
N ALA A 49 -1.53 4.93 -1.21
CA ALA A 49 -1.73 5.35 -2.60
C ALA A 49 -2.54 4.30 -3.40
N PHE A 50 -2.21 3.00 -3.27
CA PHE A 50 -2.96 1.93 -3.94
C PHE A 50 -4.41 1.85 -3.47
N PHE A 51 -4.66 2.00 -2.17
CA PHE A 51 -6.02 2.01 -1.63
C PHE A 51 -6.79 3.24 -2.14
N GLY A 52 -6.16 4.42 -2.18
CA GLY A 52 -6.76 5.62 -2.77
C GLY A 52 -7.15 5.45 -4.24
N LEU A 53 -6.30 4.78 -5.04
CA LEU A 53 -6.58 4.47 -6.45
C LEU A 53 -7.63 3.36 -6.63
N TYR A 54 -7.69 2.39 -5.72
CA TYR A 54 -8.62 1.25 -5.79
C TYR A 54 -10.03 1.60 -5.31
N VAL A 55 -10.16 2.45 -4.29
CA VAL A 55 -11.43 2.89 -3.71
C VAL A 55 -11.90 4.22 -4.33
N GLY A 56 -11.00 4.98 -4.94
CA GLY A 56 -11.32 6.17 -5.71
C GLY A 56 -12.25 5.83 -6.88
N LYS A 57 -13.44 6.42 -6.91
CA LYS A 57 -14.35 6.31 -8.05
C LYS A 57 -13.62 6.81 -9.32
N PRO A 58 -13.65 6.08 -10.44
CA PRO A 58 -13.32 6.67 -11.74
C PRO A 58 -14.25 7.89 -11.93
N GLY A 59 -13.69 9.10 -11.97
CA GLY A 59 -14.47 10.34 -12.08
C GLY A 59 -14.80 11.04 -10.76
N ALA A 60 -14.22 10.64 -9.61
CA ALA A 60 -14.25 11.50 -8.43
C ALA A 60 -13.49 12.81 -8.74
N THR A 61 -14.24 13.88 -8.98
CA THR A 61 -13.69 15.23 -9.13
C THR A 61 -12.88 15.55 -7.89
N ILE A 62 -11.57 15.72 -8.05
CA ILE A 62 -10.71 16.31 -7.02
C ILE A 62 -11.40 17.62 -6.60
N PRO A 63 -11.84 17.76 -5.34
CA PRO A 63 -12.53 18.97 -4.92
C PRO A 63 -11.56 20.14 -5.11
N LYS A 64 -11.83 20.95 -6.14
CA LYS A 64 -11.04 22.11 -6.48
C LYS A 64 -11.38 23.15 -5.41
N ASN A 65 -10.44 23.36 -4.49
CA ASN A 65 -10.38 24.47 -3.55
C ASN A 65 -11.28 24.37 -2.29
N LYS A 66 -10.66 24.48 -1.12
CA LYS A 66 -11.15 25.42 -0.10
C LYS A 66 -9.99 26.37 0.21
N LYS A 67 -10.30 27.66 0.04
CA LYS A 67 -9.48 28.84 0.36
C LYS A 67 -8.78 28.72 1.70
#